data_AF-A0A645HMI1-F1
#
_entry.id   AF-A0A645HMI1-F1
#
_cell.length_a   1.000
_cell.length_b   1.000
_cell.length_c   1.000
_cell.angle_alpha   90.00
_cell.angle_beta   90.00
_cell.angle_gamma   90.00
#
_symmetry.space_group_name_H-M   'P 1'
#
loop_
_entity.id
_entity.type
_entity.pdbx_description
1 polymer ?
#
loop_
_entity_poly.entity_id
_entity_poly.type
_entity_poly.pdbx_seq_one_letter_code
_entity_poly.pdbx_strand_id
1 'polypeptide(L)'
;MGRRQAVYYGEILRYLRIPISYPIISSLFCRTIETSQLAFGRTNVLVDPFWFEIYKLSEDLSIVEQAIILESLRAKLELRPPQGSNKVIIAHSFPSGVGLGEIPNMGTVVIKPLGQGKGYEIVARLSLEELASLLR
;
A
#
# COMPACT_ATOMS: atom_id res chain seq x y z
N MET A 1 -2.59 -5.56 -19.36
CA MET A 1 -1.82 -4.38 -18.90
C MET A 1 -1.36 -4.53 -17.45
N GLY A 2 -2.28 -4.63 -16.48
CA GLY A 2 -1.96 -4.65 -15.04
C GLY A 2 -0.94 -5.70 -14.58
N ARG A 3 -1.04 -6.96 -15.02
CA ARG A 3 -0.05 -8.02 -14.68
C ARG A 3 1.39 -7.65 -15.04
N ARG A 4 1.60 -7.06 -16.23
CA ARG A 4 2.94 -6.60 -16.66
C ARG A 4 3.42 -5.44 -15.79
N GLN A 5 2.53 -4.51 -15.44
CA GLN A 5 2.86 -3.40 -14.55
C GLN A 5 3.22 -3.89 -13.13
N ALA A 6 2.54 -4.92 -12.62
CA ALA A 6 2.88 -5.53 -11.32
C ALA A 6 4.28 -6.16 -11.32
N VAL A 7 4.61 -6.93 -12.36
CA VAL A 7 5.97 -7.50 -12.51
C VAL A 7 7.01 -6.37 -12.58
N TYR A 8 6.77 -5.37 -13.42
CA TYR A 8 7.67 -4.23 -13.60
C TYR A 8 7.83 -3.40 -12.32
N TYR A 9 6.76 -3.19 -11.56
CA TYR A 9 6.80 -2.52 -10.26
C TYR A 9 7.76 -3.23 -9.29
N GLY A 10 7.65 -4.55 -9.17
CA GLY A 10 8.58 -5.34 -8.36
C GLY A 10 10.02 -5.26 -8.86
N GLU A 11 10.22 -5.23 -10.19
CA GLU A 11 11.55 -5.06 -10.80
C GLU A 11 12.20 -3.72 -10.47
N ILE A 12 11.43 -2.62 -10.54
CA ILE A 12 11.91 -1.29 -10.16
C ILE A 12 12.39 -1.30 -8.71
N LEU A 13 11.56 -1.78 -7.77
CA LEU A 13 11.93 -1.79 -6.35
C LEU A 13 13.19 -2.63 -6.08
N ARG A 14 13.32 -3.78 -6.77
CA ARG A 14 14.53 -4.64 -6.68
C ARG A 14 15.76 -3.94 -7.25
N TYR A 15 15.64 -3.26 -8.39
CA TYR A 15 16.75 -2.54 -9.00
C TYR A 15 17.22 -1.36 -8.14
N LEU A 16 16.27 -0.60 -7.56
CA LEU A 16 16.55 0.48 -6.61
C LEU A 16 17.13 -0.02 -5.28
N ARG A 17 17.23 -1.35 -5.07
CA ARG A 17 17.71 -1.98 -3.84
C ARG A 17 16.95 -1.51 -2.60
N ILE A 18 15.64 -1.25 -2.75
CA ILE A 18 14.79 -0.86 -1.62
C ILE A 18 14.67 -2.07 -0.69
N PRO A 19 15.14 -1.99 0.57
CA PRO A 19 15.05 -3.12 1.48
C PRO A 19 13.59 -3.32 1.89
N ILE A 20 13.05 -4.50 1.64
CA ILE A 20 11.65 -4.84 1.94
C ILE A 20 11.62 -5.99 2.94
N SER A 21 10.81 -5.83 3.98
CA SER A 21 10.49 -6.87 4.94
C SER A 21 9.31 -7.71 4.44
N TYR A 22 9.48 -9.02 4.51
CA TYR A 22 8.43 -9.99 4.21
C TYR A 22 7.65 -10.37 5.47
N PRO A 23 6.37 -10.77 5.35
CA PRO A 23 5.60 -10.89 4.11
C PRO A 23 5.09 -9.54 3.57
N ILE A 24 4.78 -9.48 2.28
CA ILE A 24 4.02 -8.39 1.65
C ILE A 24 2.57 -8.52 2.07
N ILE A 25 1.95 -7.41 2.47
CA ILE A 25 0.54 -7.43 2.86
C ILE A 25 -0.33 -7.19 1.64
N SER A 26 -1.42 -7.93 1.52
CA SER A 26 -2.42 -7.73 0.47
C SER A 26 -3.83 -7.72 1.07
N SER A 27 -4.77 -7.05 0.38
CA SER A 27 -6.19 -7.22 0.66
C SER A 27 -6.72 -8.57 0.18
N LEU A 28 -7.98 -8.87 0.51
CA LEU A 28 -8.65 -10.13 0.14
C LEU A 28 -8.96 -10.25 -1.36
N PHE A 29 -8.82 -9.19 -2.14
CA PHE A 29 -9.22 -9.20 -3.54
C PHE A 29 -8.18 -9.90 -4.43
N CYS A 30 -8.65 -10.75 -5.36
CA CYS A 30 -7.77 -11.48 -6.27
C CYS A 30 -6.77 -10.58 -7.00
N ARG A 31 -7.17 -9.34 -7.35
CA ARG A 31 -6.29 -8.37 -8.03
C ARG A 31 -5.11 -7.89 -7.18
N THR A 32 -5.28 -7.72 -5.86
CA THR A 32 -4.20 -7.29 -4.98
C THR A 32 -3.30 -8.45 -4.63
N ILE A 33 -3.88 -9.62 -4.36
CA ILE A 33 -3.15 -10.88 -4.15
C ILE A 33 -2.28 -11.19 -5.38
N GLU A 34 -2.86 -11.19 -6.58
CA GLU A 34 -2.13 -11.45 -7.82
C GLU A 34 -1.01 -10.43 -8.07
N THR A 35 -1.29 -9.13 -7.84
CA THR A 35 -0.27 -8.08 -7.94
C THR A 35 0.90 -8.34 -6.99
N SER A 36 0.62 -8.65 -5.72
CA SER A 36 1.66 -8.96 -4.72
C SER A 36 2.47 -10.19 -5.13
N GLN A 37 1.81 -11.24 -5.60
CA GLN A 37 2.49 -12.48 -6.02
C GLN A 37 3.37 -12.27 -7.25
N LEU A 38 2.93 -11.47 -8.23
CA LEU A 38 3.69 -11.16 -9.43
C LEU A 38 4.89 -10.26 -9.14
N ALA A 39 4.74 -9.27 -8.25
CA ALA A 39 5.81 -8.33 -7.92
C ALA A 39 6.87 -8.92 -6.97
N PHE A 40 6.44 -9.75 -6.01
CA PHE A 40 7.25 -10.14 -4.85
C PHE A 40 7.36 -11.65 -4.59
N GLY A 41 6.70 -12.48 -5.40
CA GLY A 41 6.74 -13.94 -5.27
C GLY A 41 5.58 -14.51 -4.44
N ARG A 42 5.15 -15.73 -4.80
CA ARG A 42 3.91 -16.35 -4.26
C ARG A 42 3.96 -16.67 -2.77
N THR A 43 5.10 -17.15 -2.28
CA THR A 43 5.29 -17.57 -0.88
C THR A 43 5.49 -16.40 0.09
N ASN A 44 5.55 -15.18 -0.45
CA ASN A 44 5.94 -13.97 0.28
C ASN A 44 4.75 -13.07 0.61
N VAL A 45 3.51 -13.54 0.41
CA VAL A 45 2.30 -12.72 0.54
C VAL A 45 1.48 -13.19 1.74
N LEU A 46 1.09 -12.24 2.60
CA LEU A 46 0.12 -12.42 3.65
C LEU A 46 -1.13 -11.61 3.30
N VAL A 47 -2.28 -12.26 3.35
CA VAL A 47 -3.57 -11.60 3.16
C VAL A 47 -4.06 -11.10 4.52
N ASP A 48 -4.29 -9.80 4.63
CA ASP A 48 -4.86 -9.19 5.83
C ASP A 48 -6.26 -8.64 5.50
N PRO A 49 -7.33 -9.21 6.09
CA PRO A 49 -8.71 -8.79 5.85
C PRO A 49 -8.98 -7.30 6.05
N PHE A 50 -8.21 -6.62 6.91
CA PHE A 50 -8.38 -5.19 7.13
C PHE A 50 -8.30 -4.38 5.83
N TRP A 51 -7.44 -4.76 4.89
CA TRP A 51 -7.26 -4.00 3.64
C TRP A 51 -8.45 -4.12 2.68
N PHE A 52 -9.41 -5.02 2.94
CA PHE A 52 -10.70 -5.01 2.28
C PHE A 52 -11.57 -3.84 2.76
N GLU A 53 -11.53 -3.48 4.05
CA GLU A 53 -12.32 -2.37 4.60
C GLU A 53 -11.97 -1.02 3.94
N ILE A 54 -10.74 -0.87 3.45
CA ILE A 54 -10.34 0.31 2.67
C ILE A 54 -11.16 0.48 1.41
N TYR A 55 -11.54 -0.63 0.74
CA TYR A 55 -12.39 -0.57 -0.45
C TYR A 55 -13.79 -0.03 -0.12
N LYS A 56 -14.32 -0.36 1.07
CA LYS A 56 -15.64 0.08 1.51
C LYS A 56 -15.73 1.59 1.71
N LEU A 57 -14.61 2.30 1.84
CA LEU A 57 -14.61 3.78 1.90
C LEU A 57 -15.16 4.42 0.62
N SER A 58 -15.22 3.68 -0.50
CA SER A 58 -15.86 4.12 -1.74
C SER A 58 -17.35 3.78 -1.84
N GLU A 59 -17.91 3.13 -0.82
CA GLU A 59 -19.33 2.80 -0.71
C GLU A 59 -20.07 3.87 0.13
N ASP A 60 -21.40 3.76 0.20
CA ASP A 60 -22.23 4.62 1.05
C ASP A 60 -22.16 4.13 2.49
N LEU A 61 -21.25 4.71 3.28
CA LEU A 61 -21.05 4.39 4.69
C LEU A 61 -21.58 5.50 5.58
N SER A 62 -22.04 5.13 6.78
CA SER A 62 -22.29 6.13 7.82
C SER A 62 -20.98 6.81 8.25
N ILE A 63 -21.09 8.03 8.79
CA ILE A 63 -19.96 8.79 9.33
C ILE A 63 -19.19 7.98 10.39
N VAL A 64 -19.91 7.21 11.22
CA VAL A 64 -19.31 6.39 12.28
C VAL A 64 -18.49 5.24 11.70
N GLU A 65 -19.02 4.52 10.71
CA GLU A 65 -18.29 3.43 10.05
C GLU A 65 -17.05 3.94 9.32
N GLN A 66 -17.18 5.06 8.61
CA GLN A 66 -16.06 5.71 7.94
C GLN A 66 -14.96 6.09 8.94
N ALA A 67 -15.33 6.70 10.08
CA ALA A 67 -14.40 7.09 11.13
C ALA A 67 -13.65 5.88 11.72
N ILE A 68 -14.34 4.75 11.96
CA ILE A 68 -13.74 3.52 12.49
C ILE A 68 -12.69 2.94 11.52
N ILE A 69 -13.00 2.92 10.22
CA ILE A 69 -12.07 2.42 9.20
C ILE A 69 -10.85 3.34 9.10
N LEU A 70 -11.05 4.66 9.12
CA LEU A 70 -9.96 5.64 9.03
C LEU A 70 -9.05 5.62 10.27
N GLU A 71 -9.61 5.45 11.47
CA GLU A 71 -8.81 5.32 12.70
C GLU A 71 -8.00 4.00 12.69
N SER A 72 -8.60 2.91 12.22
CA SER A 72 -7.91 1.64 12.05
C SER A 72 -6.79 1.72 11.00
N LEU A 73 -7.03 2.44 9.90
CA LEU A 73 -6.01 2.72 8.88
C LEU A 73 -4.86 3.50 9.49
N ARG A 74 -5.14 4.56 10.24
CA ARG A 74 -4.13 5.36 10.94
C ARG A 74 -3.27 4.46 11.84
N ALA A 75 -3.90 3.65 12.69
CA ALA A 75 -3.18 2.75 13.57
C ALA A 75 -2.26 1.76 12.81
N LYS A 76 -2.71 1.25 11.65
CA LYS A 76 -1.89 0.37 10.79
C LYS A 76 -0.70 1.10 10.16
N LEU A 77 -0.88 2.35 9.74
CA LEU A 77 0.16 3.18 9.13
C LEU A 77 1.17 3.76 10.14
N GLU A 78 0.83 3.76 11.43
CA GLU A 78 1.73 4.13 12.53
C GLU A 78 2.73 3.02 12.91
N LEU A 79 2.52 1.78 12.44
CA LEU A 79 3.40 0.65 12.71
C LEU A 79 4.73 0.80 11.98
N ARG A 80 5.82 0.86 12.75
CA ARG A 80 7.18 0.93 12.19
C ARG A 80 7.59 -0.45 11.63
N PRO A 81 8.10 -0.52 10.39
CA PRO A 81 8.71 -1.76 9.88
C PRO A 81 9.98 -2.11 10.67
N PRO A 82 10.49 -3.35 10.53
CA PRO A 82 11.81 -3.71 11.07
C PRO A 82 12.89 -2.72 10.62
N GLN A 83 13.83 -2.43 11.52
CA GLN A 83 14.88 -1.44 11.27
C GLN A 83 15.63 -1.74 9.96
N GLY A 84 15.85 -0.69 9.16
CA GLY A 84 16.56 -0.81 7.88
C GLY A 84 15.75 -1.44 6.76
N SER A 85 14.44 -1.62 6.93
CA SER A 85 13.54 -2.19 5.92
C SER A 85 12.25 -1.40 5.78
N ASN A 86 11.54 -1.64 4.69
CA ASN A 86 10.21 -1.09 4.42
C ASN A 86 9.17 -2.21 4.51
N LYS A 87 7.94 -1.86 4.88
CA LYS A 87 6.79 -2.74 4.74
C LYS A 87 6.03 -2.34 3.48
N VAL A 88 5.64 -3.32 2.67
CA VAL A 88 4.83 -3.08 1.47
C VAL A 88 3.43 -3.63 1.69
N ILE A 89 2.44 -2.81 1.33
CA ILE A 89 1.03 -3.11 1.40
C ILE A 89 0.44 -2.85 0.01
N ILE A 90 -0.22 -3.86 -0.56
CA ILE A 90 -0.92 -3.76 -1.85
C ILE A 90 -2.43 -3.83 -1.60
N ALA A 91 -3.11 -2.70 -1.75
CA ALA A 91 -4.52 -2.55 -1.41
C ALA A 91 -5.28 -1.75 -2.49
N HIS A 92 -6.11 -0.80 -2.08
CA HIS A 92 -7.04 -0.05 -2.93
C HIS A 92 -6.80 1.46 -2.80
N SER A 93 -7.24 2.20 -3.82
CA SER A 93 -7.32 3.66 -3.78
C SER A 93 -8.41 4.10 -2.79
N PHE A 94 -8.39 5.38 -2.45
CA PHE A 94 -9.41 6.06 -1.64
C PHE A 94 -10.22 7.00 -2.50
N PRO A 95 -11.44 7.40 -2.07
CA PRO A 95 -12.13 8.56 -2.62
C PRO A 95 -11.33 9.85 -2.44
N SER A 96 -11.62 10.85 -3.27
CA SER A 96 -11.05 12.18 -3.12
C SER A 96 -11.39 12.79 -1.75
N GLY A 97 -10.39 13.37 -1.09
CA GLY A 97 -10.52 13.96 0.24
C GLY A 97 -10.60 12.97 1.42
N VAL A 98 -10.54 11.66 1.17
CA VAL A 98 -10.64 10.61 2.20
C VAL A 98 -9.31 9.88 2.34
N GLY A 99 -8.86 9.65 3.58
CA GLY A 99 -7.67 8.84 3.87
C GLY A 99 -6.41 9.34 3.16
N LEU A 100 -5.83 8.52 2.28
CA LEU A 100 -4.62 8.88 1.52
C LEU A 100 -4.92 9.67 0.23
N GLY A 101 -6.21 9.82 -0.11
CA GLY A 101 -6.68 10.37 -1.38
C GLY A 101 -6.61 9.37 -2.53
N GLU A 102 -6.96 9.82 -3.73
CA GLU A 102 -6.93 8.99 -4.93
C GLU A 102 -5.49 8.55 -5.27
N ILE A 103 -5.35 7.27 -5.59
CA ILE A 103 -4.08 6.63 -5.96
C ILE A 103 -4.28 5.97 -7.33
N PRO A 104 -3.50 6.35 -8.37
CA PRO A 104 -3.63 5.73 -9.68
C PRO A 104 -3.20 4.25 -9.64
N ASN A 105 -3.49 3.50 -10.70
CA ASN A 105 -3.04 2.11 -10.80
C ASN A 105 -1.50 2.03 -10.68
N MET A 106 -1.02 1.13 -9.80
CA MET A 106 0.39 1.03 -9.38
C MET A 106 0.99 2.31 -8.77
N GLY A 107 0.14 3.28 -8.40
CA GLY A 107 0.55 4.43 -7.61
C GLY A 107 1.03 3.99 -6.22
N THR A 108 2.04 4.67 -5.71
CA THR A 108 2.69 4.39 -4.44
C THR A 108 2.64 5.61 -3.56
N VAL A 109 2.09 5.45 -2.36
CA VAL A 109 2.19 6.44 -1.30
C VAL A 109 3.28 5.97 -0.34
N VAL A 110 4.34 6.75 -0.19
CA VAL A 110 5.43 6.44 0.73
C VAL A 110 5.12 7.11 2.06
N ILE A 111 5.09 6.29 3.11
CA ILE A 111 4.66 6.68 4.44
C ILE A 111 5.81 6.51 5.42
N LYS A 112 6.01 7.51 6.27
CA LYS A 112 6.95 7.46 7.39
C LYS A 112 6.17 7.37 8.70
N PRO A 113 6.12 6.20 9.34
CA PRO A 113 5.44 6.04 10.62
C PRO A 113 6.19 6.80 11.72
N LEU A 114 5.48 7.62 12.50
CA LEU A 114 6.07 8.32 13.66
C LEU A 114 6.02 7.46 14.94
N GLY A 115 5.40 6.28 14.86
CA GLY A 115 5.18 5.34 15.94
C GLY A 115 3.72 5.32 16.39
N GLN A 116 3.34 4.28 17.14
CA GLN A 116 1.96 4.08 17.59
C GLN A 116 1.46 5.27 18.43
N GLY A 117 0.27 5.77 18.09
CA GLY A 117 -0.38 6.95 18.66
C GLY A 117 0.22 8.29 18.20
N LYS A 118 1.28 8.30 17.39
CA LYS A 118 2.00 9.51 16.97
C LYS A 118 1.72 9.93 15.53
N GLY A 119 0.88 9.21 14.80
CA GLY A 119 0.59 9.46 13.40
C GLY A 119 1.70 9.00 12.45
N TYR A 120 1.56 9.44 11.21
CA TYR A 120 2.47 9.15 10.12
C TYR A 120 2.57 10.37 9.21
N GLU A 121 3.67 10.46 8.46
CA GLU A 121 3.88 11.47 7.44
C GLU A 121 3.80 10.83 6.06
N ILE A 122 3.20 11.53 5.09
CA ILE A 122 3.28 11.15 3.68
C ILE A 122 4.50 11.86 3.10
N VAL A 123 5.54 11.09 2.77
CA VAL A 123 6.81 11.65 2.28
C VAL A 123 6.87 11.73 0.77
N ALA A 124 6.10 10.89 0.07
CA ALA A 124 5.97 10.96 -1.38
C ALA A 124 4.66 10.32 -1.87
N ARG A 125 4.21 10.78 -3.02
CA ARG A 125 3.20 10.13 -3.85
C ARG A 125 3.80 9.98 -5.24
N LEU A 126 3.82 8.76 -5.75
CA LEU A 126 4.48 8.43 -7.01
C LEU A 126 3.51 7.62 -7.87
N SER A 127 3.33 8.03 -9.11
CA SER A 127 2.84 7.15 -10.17
C SER A 127 3.88 6.06 -10.49
N LEU A 128 3.49 5.05 -11.26
CA LEU A 128 4.42 4.04 -11.76
C LEU A 128 5.54 4.67 -12.61
N GLU A 129 5.23 5.71 -13.38
CA GLU A 129 6.18 6.40 -14.24
C GLU A 129 7.19 7.21 -13.41
N GLU A 130 6.73 7.94 -12.40
CA GLU A 130 7.61 8.66 -11.46
C GLU A 130 8.48 7.71 -10.65
N LEU A 131 7.95 6.54 -10.25
CA LEU A 131 8.78 5.53 -9.59
C LEU A 131 9.84 4.96 -10.55
N ALA A 132 9.48 4.72 -11.81
CA ALA A 132 10.41 4.24 -12.84
C ALA A 132 11.48 5.26 -13.20
N SER A 133 11.19 6.56 -13.11
CA SER A 133 12.16 7.62 -13.41
C SER A 133 13.31 7.67 -12.39
N LEU A 134 13.11 7.12 -11.18
CA LEU A 134 14.17 6.97 -10.16
C LEU A 134 15.27 5.97 -10.55
N LEU A 135 15.07 5.17 -11.60
CA LEU A 135 16.09 4.25 -12.11
C LEU A 135 17.22 4.96 -12.88
N ARG A 136 17.04 6.24 -13.19
CA ARG A 136 17.94 7.04 -14.03
C ARG A 136 18.91 7.88 -13.21
#